data_AF-A0A1G1SU42-F1
#
_entry.id   AF-A0A1G1SU42-F1
#
_cell.length_a   1.000
_cell.length_b   1.000
_cell.length_c   1.000
_cell.angle_alpha   90.00
_cell.angle_beta   90.00
_cell.angle_gamma   90.00
#
_symmetry.space_group_name_H-M   'P 1'
#
loop_
_entity.id
_entity.type
_entity.pdbx_description
1 polymer ?
#
loop_
_entity_poly.entity_id
_entity_poly.type
_entity_poly.pdbx_seq_one_letter_code
_entity_poly.pdbx_strand_id
1 'polypeptide(L)'
;MQAAGIPVAIGNQALDLAATFYHETPQVSRTDAMRRERNLIQDELETVSSQLQQERQKTRRLEQELEAALNSPRVHQRKAYNLRKRLRAILTVLQHPQAKETTKLKSIAKLVAVALNGSEEDPEPDLSS
;
A
#
# COMPACT_ATOMS: atom_id res chain seq x y z
N MET A 1 77.56 28.22 -44.47
CA MET A 1 76.90 27.37 -43.46
C MET A 1 75.80 28.19 -42.79
N GLN A 2 74.71 27.56 -42.35
CA GLN A 2 73.48 28.13 -41.76
C GLN A 2 72.35 28.49 -42.74
N ALA A 3 71.60 27.47 -43.18
CA ALA A 3 70.24 27.65 -43.72
C ALA A 3 69.36 26.38 -43.56
N ALA A 4 69.60 25.57 -42.51
CA ALA A 4 68.87 24.29 -42.30
C ALA A 4 68.12 24.19 -40.96
N GLY A 5 68.24 25.18 -40.06
CA GLY A 5 67.67 25.10 -38.70
C GLY A 5 66.25 25.66 -38.55
N ILE A 6 65.82 26.58 -39.43
CA ILE A 6 64.53 27.26 -39.34
C ILE A 6 63.34 26.32 -39.66
N PRO A 7 63.40 25.43 -40.68
CA PRO A 7 62.29 24.53 -40.99
C PRO A 7 62.04 23.47 -39.90
N VAL A 8 63.11 22.97 -39.26
CA VAL A 8 63.03 21.96 -38.21
C VAL A 8 62.45 22.55 -36.92
N ALA A 9 62.85 23.78 -36.56
CA ALA A 9 62.30 24.47 -35.41
C ALA A 9 60.79 24.75 -35.54
N ILE A 10 60.34 25.16 -36.73
CA ILE A 10 58.92 25.37 -37.03
C ILE A 10 58.15 24.03 -36.99
N GLY A 11 58.75 22.96 -37.51
CA GLY A 11 58.18 21.61 -37.45
C GLY A 11 57.98 21.10 -36.01
N ASN A 12 58.97 21.31 -35.14
CA ASN A 12 58.88 20.92 -33.73
C ASN A 12 57.81 21.74 -32.98
N GLN A 13 57.74 23.05 -33.23
CA GLN A 13 56.68 23.89 -32.65
C GLN A 13 55.28 23.46 -33.09
N ALA A 14 55.10 23.11 -34.37
CA ALA A 14 53.82 22.60 -34.87
C ALA A 14 53.45 21.25 -34.24
N LEU A 15 54.43 20.39 -33.99
CA LEU A 15 54.23 19.09 -33.34
C LEU A 15 53.87 19.24 -31.86
N ASP A 16 54.53 20.15 -31.14
CA ASP A 16 54.20 20.48 -29.75
C ASP A 16 52.78 21.06 -29.66
N LEU A 17 52.41 21.95 -30.59
CA LEU A 17 51.05 22.50 -30.65
C LEU A 17 50.01 21.40 -30.91
N ALA A 18 50.29 20.48 -31.84
CA ALA A 18 49.40 19.37 -32.15
C ALA A 18 49.26 18.40 -30.97
N ALA A 19 50.35 18.15 -30.23
CA ALA A 19 50.32 17.34 -29.02
C ALA A 19 49.47 18.01 -27.93
N THR A 20 49.61 19.32 -27.71
CA THR A 20 48.74 20.04 -26.77
C THR A 20 47.28 19.96 -27.17
N PHE A 21 46.94 20.18 -28.46
CA PHE A 21 45.56 20.05 -28.94
C PHE A 21 45.01 18.64 -28.78
N TYR A 22 45.80 17.60 -29.07
CA TYR A 22 45.39 16.21 -28.91
C TYR A 22 45.07 15.85 -27.45
N HIS A 23 45.84 16.38 -26.50
CA HIS A 23 45.62 16.17 -25.08
C HIS A 23 44.49 17.03 -24.49
N GLU A 24 44.21 18.19 -25.07
CA GLU A 24 43.08 19.05 -24.69
C GLU A 24 41.74 18.56 -25.27
N THR A 25 41.73 17.92 -26.45
CA THR A 25 40.50 17.37 -27.03
C THR A 25 40.07 16.09 -26.31
N PRO A 26 38.83 16.03 -25.80
CA PRO A 26 38.28 14.80 -25.26
C PRO A 26 38.29 13.71 -26.33
N GLN A 27 39.09 12.67 -26.10
CA GLN A 27 39.16 11.53 -27.01
C GLN A 27 37.77 10.92 -27.18
N VAL A 28 37.39 10.60 -28.41
CA VAL A 28 36.05 10.07 -28.75
C VAL A 28 35.66 8.90 -27.83
N SER A 29 36.61 8.00 -27.52
CA SER A 29 36.44 6.90 -26.57
C SER A 29 36.00 7.33 -25.16
N ARG A 30 36.58 8.41 -24.62
CA ARG A 30 36.19 8.96 -23.31
C ARG A 30 34.79 9.58 -23.35
N THR A 31 34.44 10.27 -24.44
CA THR A 31 33.10 10.84 -24.60
C THR A 31 32.03 9.77 -24.78
N ASP A 32 32.35 8.67 -25.46
CA ASP A 32 31.46 7.52 -25.64
C ASP A 32 31.26 6.74 -24.34
N ALA A 33 32.33 6.56 -23.55
CA ALA A 33 32.24 5.97 -22.20
C ALA A 33 31.31 6.80 -21.30
N MET A 34 31.50 8.12 -21.24
CA MET A 34 30.62 9.01 -20.47
C MET A 34 29.16 8.99 -20.98
N ARG A 35 28.96 8.86 -22.30
CA ARG A 35 27.60 8.72 -22.88
C ARG A 35 26.94 7.41 -22.44
N ARG A 36 27.68 6.30 -22.42
CA ARG A 36 27.16 4.99 -21.96
C ARG A 36 26.81 5.02 -20.47
N GLU A 37 27.68 5.57 -19.64
CA GLU A 37 27.42 5.73 -18.20
C GLU A 37 26.18 6.60 -17.96
N ARG A 38 26.06 7.72 -18.67
CA ARG A 38 24.87 8.59 -18.56
C ARG A 38 23.58 7.89 -18.98
N ASN A 39 23.61 7.10 -20.05
CA ASN A 39 22.44 6.34 -20.48
C ASN A 39 22.07 5.26 -19.44
N LEU A 40 23.05 4.55 -18.89
CA LEU A 40 22.82 3.55 -17.85
C LEU A 40 22.20 4.16 -16.60
N ILE A 41 22.72 5.30 -16.13
CA ILE A 41 22.15 6.04 -15.00
C ILE A 41 20.71 6.49 -15.30
N GLN A 42 20.44 6.90 -16.54
CA GLN A 42 19.10 7.30 -16.95
C GLN A 42 18.12 6.12 -16.90
N ASP A 43 18.51 4.96 -17.42
CA ASP A 43 17.69 3.74 -17.40
C ASP A 43 17.41 3.26 -15.96
N GLU A 44 18.42 3.32 -15.09
CA GLU A 44 18.27 3.02 -13.66
C GLU A 44 17.31 3.99 -12.97
N LEU A 45 17.42 5.29 -13.27
CA LEU A 45 16.56 6.32 -12.69
C LEU A 45 15.11 6.16 -13.15
N GLU A 46 14.88 5.84 -14.43
CA GLU A 46 13.55 5.53 -14.96
C GLU A 46 12.97 4.30 -14.24
N THR A 47 13.77 3.26 -14.03
CA THR A 47 13.35 2.05 -13.31
C THR A 47 12.96 2.35 -11.86
N VAL A 48 13.81 3.07 -11.12
CA VAL A 48 13.54 3.46 -9.72
C VAL A 48 12.31 4.36 -9.64
N SER A 49 12.13 5.27 -10.59
CA SER A 49 10.96 6.16 -10.62
C SER A 49 9.65 5.38 -10.82
N SER A 50 9.66 4.37 -11.69
CA SER A 50 8.52 3.49 -11.93
C SER A 50 8.18 2.67 -10.68
N GLN A 51 9.19 2.10 -10.03
CA GLN A 51 9.02 1.38 -8.76
C GLN A 51 8.45 2.28 -7.67
N LEU A 52 8.96 3.51 -7.52
CA LEU A 52 8.46 4.47 -6.56
C LEU A 52 6.99 4.83 -6.83
N GLN A 53 6.60 4.99 -8.10
CA GLN A 53 5.21 5.24 -8.46
C GLN A 53 4.30 4.07 -8.09
N GLN A 54 4.74 2.83 -8.33
CA GLN A 54 4.00 1.63 -7.94
C GLN A 54 3.85 1.54 -6.42
N GLU A 55 4.91 1.78 -5.65
CA GLU A 55 4.84 1.78 -4.18
C GLU A 55 3.91 2.87 -3.65
N ARG A 56 3.96 4.09 -4.19
CA ARG A 56 3.00 5.16 -3.84
C ARG A 56 1.55 4.77 -4.11
N GLN A 57 1.29 4.04 -5.20
CA GLN A 57 -0.05 3.54 -5.48
C GLN A 57 -0.48 2.46 -4.48
N LYS A 58 0.41 1.55 -4.09
CA LYS A 58 0.15 0.54 -3.05
C LYS A 58 -0.14 1.21 -1.71
N THR A 59 0.67 2.19 -1.29
CA THR A 59 0.45 2.94 -0.04
C THR A 59 -0.93 3.59 -0.01
N ARG A 60 -1.35 4.26 -1.08
CA ARG A 60 -2.70 4.87 -1.16
C ARG A 60 -3.83 3.85 -1.01
N ARG A 61 -3.67 2.64 -1.57
CA ARG A 61 -4.68 1.57 -1.40
C ARG A 61 -4.73 1.08 0.04
N LEU A 62 -3.56 0.87 0.66
CA LEU A 62 -3.46 0.46 2.06
C LEU A 62 -4.03 1.52 3.02
N GLU A 63 -3.83 2.80 2.74
CA GLU A 63 -4.43 3.89 3.51
C GLU A 63 -5.96 3.86 3.46
N GLN A 64 -6.54 3.63 2.28
CA GLN A 64 -8.00 3.47 2.11
C GLN A 64 -8.53 2.23 2.84
N GLU A 65 -7.82 1.11 2.75
CA GLU A 65 -8.18 -0.13 3.45
C GLU A 65 -8.09 0.05 4.97
N LEU A 66 -7.05 0.74 5.47
CA LEU A 66 -6.89 1.06 6.88
C LEU A 66 -8.02 1.94 7.38
N GLU A 67 -8.39 3.00 6.65
CA GLU A 67 -9.51 3.87 7.01
C GLU A 67 -10.84 3.09 7.06
N ALA A 68 -11.08 2.21 6.08
CA ALA A 68 -12.25 1.34 6.08
C ALA A 68 -12.23 0.36 7.27
N ALA A 69 -11.07 -0.25 7.55
CA ALA A 69 -10.89 -1.19 8.65
C ALA A 69 -11.04 -0.51 10.02
N LEU A 70 -10.64 0.75 10.18
CA LEU A 70 -10.84 1.52 11.41
C LEU A 70 -12.31 1.93 11.60
N ASN A 71 -13.04 2.19 10.52
CA ASN A 71 -14.44 2.60 10.58
C ASN A 71 -15.40 1.41 10.75
N SER A 72 -15.07 0.23 10.24
CA SER A 72 -15.95 -0.95 10.28
C SER A 72 -16.38 -1.35 11.71
N PRO A 73 -15.49 -1.44 12.73
CA PRO A 73 -15.85 -1.93 14.06
C PRO A 73 -16.86 -1.00 14.74
N ARG A 74 -16.73 0.32 14.56
CA ARG A 74 -17.68 1.30 15.10
C ARG A 74 -19.07 1.13 14.50
N VAL A 75 -19.16 0.87 13.20
CA VAL A 75 -20.43 0.59 12.51
C VAL A 75 -21.03 -0.73 13.02
N HIS A 76 -20.24 -1.78 13.12
CA HIS A 76 -20.68 -3.09 13.63
C HIS A 76 -21.13 -3.01 15.09
N GLN A 77 -20.38 -2.32 15.95
CA GLN A 77 -20.74 -2.07 17.35
C GLN A 77 -22.06 -1.31 17.46
N ARG A 78 -22.28 -0.27 16.65
CA ARG A 78 -23.54 0.49 16.65
C ARG A 78 -24.72 -0.38 16.20
N LYS A 79 -24.54 -1.21 15.17
CA LYS A 79 -25.56 -2.17 14.72
C LYS A 79 -25.87 -3.19 15.83
N ALA A 80 -24.84 -3.78 16.45
CA ALA A 80 -25.00 -4.73 17.54
C ALA A 80 -25.70 -4.11 18.77
N TYR A 81 -25.34 -2.87 19.13
CA TYR A 81 -26.00 -2.13 20.20
C TYR A 81 -27.50 -1.93 19.92
N ASN A 82 -27.84 -1.47 18.71
CA ASN A 82 -29.23 -1.26 18.31
C ASN A 82 -30.02 -2.58 18.31
N LEU A 83 -29.41 -3.66 17.85
CA LEU A 83 -30.02 -5.00 17.88
C LEU A 83 -30.28 -5.45 19.32
N ARG A 84 -29.29 -5.35 20.23
CA ARG A 84 -29.47 -5.67 21.65
C ARG A 84 -30.56 -4.83 22.30
N LYS A 85 -30.66 -3.54 21.96
CA LYS A 85 -31.74 -2.66 22.46
C LYS A 85 -33.13 -3.16 22.02
N ARG A 86 -33.28 -3.55 20.75
CA ARG A 86 -34.54 -4.11 20.22
C ARG A 86 -34.88 -5.45 20.85
N LEU A 87 -33.91 -6.34 20.99
CA LEU A 87 -34.10 -7.65 21.61
C LEU A 87 -34.53 -7.52 23.09
N ARG A 88 -33.96 -6.57 23.84
CA ARG A 88 -34.43 -6.28 25.21
C ARG A 88 -35.88 -5.80 25.24
N ALA A 89 -36.28 -4.91 24.32
CA ALA A 89 -37.66 -4.47 24.23
C ALA A 89 -38.62 -5.63 23.93
N ILE A 90 -38.26 -6.51 23.00
CA ILE A 90 -39.02 -7.72 22.69
C ILE A 90 -39.11 -8.62 23.93
N LEU A 91 -38.00 -8.85 24.62
CA LEU A 91 -37.98 -9.67 25.84
C LEU A 91 -38.91 -9.11 26.91
N THR A 92 -38.94 -7.79 27.12
CA THR A 92 -39.85 -7.16 28.10
C THR A 92 -41.32 -7.38 27.75
N VAL A 93 -41.69 -7.32 26.47
CA VAL A 93 -43.06 -7.60 26.01
C VAL A 93 -43.42 -9.06 26.22
N LEU A 94 -42.51 -9.99 25.90
CA LEU A 94 -42.74 -11.43 26.06
C LEU A 94 -42.80 -11.87 27.53
N GLN A 95 -42.13 -11.15 28.43
CA GLN A 95 -42.18 -11.42 29.87
C GLN A 95 -43.43 -10.85 30.55
N HIS A 96 -44.22 -10.02 29.85
CA HIS A 96 -45.46 -9.46 30.37
C HIS A 96 -46.44 -10.59 30.75
N PRO A 97 -47.15 -10.50 31.91
CA PRO A 97 -48.01 -11.58 32.41
C PRO A 97 -49.00 -12.11 31.38
N GLN A 98 -49.62 -11.22 30.60
CA GLN A 98 -50.60 -11.56 29.56
C GLN A 98 -50.00 -12.31 28.35
N ALA A 99 -48.71 -12.12 28.06
CA ALA A 99 -48.02 -12.81 26.96
C ALA A 99 -47.43 -14.17 27.42
N LYS A 100 -47.13 -14.28 28.71
CA LYS A 100 -46.40 -15.40 29.31
C LYS A 100 -47.17 -16.72 29.33
N GLU A 101 -48.50 -16.68 29.23
CA GLU A 101 -49.38 -17.85 29.28
C GLU A 101 -49.36 -18.70 28.01
N THR A 102 -48.84 -18.18 26.89
CA THR A 102 -48.78 -18.94 25.64
C THR A 102 -47.44 -19.69 25.49
N THR A 103 -47.52 -21.01 25.24
CA THR A 103 -46.33 -21.89 25.12
C THR A 103 -45.36 -21.46 24.03
N LYS A 104 -45.88 -20.94 22.90
CA LYS A 104 -45.07 -20.43 21.78
C LYS A 104 -44.30 -19.15 22.11
N LEU A 105 -44.85 -18.24 22.93
CA LEU A 105 -44.13 -17.02 23.32
C LEU A 105 -43.04 -17.31 24.36
N LYS A 106 -43.20 -18.38 25.16
CA LYS A 106 -42.19 -18.83 26.13
C LYS A 106 -40.91 -19.35 25.46
N SER A 107 -41.01 -20.10 24.36
CA SER A 107 -39.85 -20.56 23.59
C SER A 107 -39.12 -19.40 22.90
N ILE A 108 -39.87 -18.44 22.34
CA ILE A 108 -39.31 -17.21 21.75
C ILE A 108 -38.60 -16.38 22.82
N ALA A 109 -39.14 -16.26 24.03
CA ALA A 109 -38.48 -15.55 25.12
C ALA A 109 -37.14 -16.19 25.52
N LYS A 110 -37.06 -17.53 25.54
CA LYS A 110 -35.79 -18.25 25.77
C LYS A 110 -34.78 -17.96 24.67
N LEU A 111 -35.18 -18.05 23.39
CA LEU A 111 -34.32 -17.75 22.24
C LEU A 111 -33.76 -16.32 22.28
N VAL A 112 -34.61 -15.34 22.59
CA VAL A 112 -34.20 -13.93 22.70
C VAL A 112 -33.24 -13.71 23.87
N ALA A 113 -33.43 -14.42 24.99
CA ALA A 113 -32.52 -14.35 26.14
C ALA A 113 -31.14 -14.96 25.81
N VAL A 114 -31.10 -16.10 25.14
CA VAL A 114 -29.86 -16.75 24.66
C VAL A 114 -29.10 -15.82 23.69
N ALA A 115 -29.81 -15.26 22.70
CA ALA A 115 -29.23 -14.31 21.74
C ALA A 115 -28.68 -13.02 22.38
N LEU A 116 -29.25 -12.57 23.51
CA LEU A 116 -28.75 -11.42 24.27
C LEU A 116 -27.49 -11.74 25.09
N ASN A 117 -27.37 -12.97 25.58
CA ASN A 117 -26.23 -13.43 26.37
C ASN A 117 -25.02 -13.78 25.49
N GLY A 118 -25.21 -13.94 24.18
CA GLY A 118 -24.13 -14.26 23.25
C GLY A 118 -23.63 -15.70 23.38
N SER A 119 -24.41 -16.57 24.02
CA SER A 119 -24.13 -18.00 24.10
C SER A 119 -24.51 -18.63 22.75
N GLU A 120 -23.53 -19.14 22.01
CA GLU A 120 -23.74 -20.11 20.92
C GLU A 120 -24.11 -21.50 21.48
N GLU A 121 -24.96 -21.55 22.51
CA GLU A 121 -25.59 -22.80 22.92
C GLU A 121 -26.90 -22.90 22.14
N ASP A 122 -26.88 -23.74 21.11
CA ASP A 122 -28.09 -24.25 20.46
C ASP A 122 -29.06 -24.67 21.56
N PRO A 123 -30.26 -24.07 21.64
CA PRO A 123 -31.24 -24.53 22.62
C PRO A 123 -31.70 -25.90 22.15
N GLU A 124 -31.18 -26.96 22.81
CA GLU A 124 -31.65 -28.32 22.56
C GLU A 124 -33.18 -28.33 22.61
N PRO A 125 -33.83 -28.92 21.59
CA PRO A 125 -35.26 -29.12 21.62
C PRO A 125 -35.54 -30.18 22.68
N ASP A 126 -36.11 -29.75 23.80
CA ASP A 126 -36.61 -30.61 24.87
C ASP A 126 -37.73 -31.50 24.31
N LEU A 127 -37.34 -32.63 23.72
CA LEU A 127 -38.21 -33.70 23.23
C LEU A 127 -38.38 -34.70 24.37
N SER A 128 -39.27 -34.39 25.30
CA SER A 128 -39.81 -35.38 26.24
C SER A 128 -41.31 -35.16 26.34
N SER A 129 -42.05 -36.07 25.67
CA SER A 129 -43.48 -36.33 25.87
C SER A 129 -43.66 -37.44 26.88
#